data_AF-E3RZC3-F1
#
_entry.id   AF-E3RZC3-F1
#
_cell.length_a   1.000
_cell.length_b   1.000
_cell.length_c   1.000
_cell.angle_alpha   90.00
_cell.angle_beta   90.00
_cell.angle_gamma   90.00
#
_symmetry.space_group_name_H-M   'P 1'
#
loop_
_entity.id
_entity.type
_entity.pdbx_description
1 polymer ?
#
loop_
_entity_poly.entity_id
_entity_poly.type
_entity_poly.pdbx_seq_one_letter_code
_entity_poly.pdbx_strand_id
1 'polypeptide(L)'
;MASIPRLAGLPRSKGTIPRPPATTTTGVSPAHANVNRLPDNPNFVHPLHVIPPPSYPSVENLIIVCCHAIFLPDADAPDFPLHSPHRESNWLLAPFQKSNASMNKLGEHETFLAHVRTGIDALTVGTDAEHPTSSLLVLSGGATKRSESLKTEARSYYHAALAEELASGHMGGGPAHRLYNKRYILLEEQATDSFQNLLFSILLFRKATGRYPKQIRVITHAFKAKRFLELHAPAIRWPQDRIQVQGVDPVMTMDALSSTLSGEEESGYAAWKADPMGTGDLLGGKRQLRGWDASKAAKHFTGLEDSKEE
;
A
#
# COMPACT_ATOMS: atom_id res chain seq x y z
N MET A 1 -65.37 9.98 -21.48
CA MET A 1 -66.30 10.34 -20.39
C MET A 1 -65.49 10.58 -19.11
N ALA A 2 -65.69 11.75 -18.49
CA ALA A 2 -65.32 12.22 -17.13
C ALA A 2 -63.88 11.97 -16.61
N SER A 3 -62.99 12.95 -16.49
CA SER A 3 -62.93 14.14 -15.60
C SER A 3 -62.67 13.83 -14.11
N ILE A 4 -61.45 14.13 -13.65
CA ILE A 4 -61.03 14.17 -12.24
C ILE A 4 -60.92 15.66 -11.80
N PRO A 5 -61.41 16.06 -10.61
CA PRO A 5 -61.54 17.46 -10.22
C PRO A 5 -60.27 18.07 -9.58
N ARG A 6 -60.17 19.40 -9.73
CA ARG A 6 -59.21 20.30 -9.07
C ARG A 6 -59.58 20.51 -7.59
N LEU A 7 -58.57 20.63 -6.73
CA LEU A 7 -58.73 21.16 -5.38
C LEU A 7 -58.31 22.64 -5.31
N ALA A 8 -59.14 23.41 -4.61
CA ALA A 8 -59.10 24.85 -4.35
C ALA A 8 -57.98 25.26 -3.38
N GLY A 9 -57.63 26.56 -3.35
CA GLY A 9 -56.51 27.10 -2.57
C GLY A 9 -56.84 28.07 -1.44
N LEU A 10 -55.76 28.78 -1.05
CA LEU A 10 -55.62 30.02 -0.24
C LEU A 10 -55.79 29.92 1.29
N PRO A 11 -55.14 30.80 2.12
CA PRO A 11 -54.71 32.17 1.78
C PRO A 11 -53.27 32.61 2.16
N ARG A 12 -52.88 33.72 1.53
CA ARG A 12 -51.69 34.54 1.77
C ARG A 12 -51.90 35.44 3.01
N SER A 13 -50.86 35.66 3.82
CA SER A 13 -50.78 36.81 4.73
C SER A 13 -49.72 37.81 4.24
N LYS A 14 -50.08 39.09 4.40
CA LYS A 14 -49.33 40.28 4.01
C LYS A 14 -48.42 40.70 5.17
N GLY A 15 -47.21 41.14 4.86
CA GLY A 15 -46.33 41.86 5.79
C GLY A 15 -45.44 42.82 4.99
N THR A 16 -45.72 44.11 5.10
CA THR A 16 -45.07 45.22 4.39
C THR A 16 -44.09 45.90 5.34
N ILE A 17 -42.79 46.00 5.02
CA ILE A 17 -41.83 46.92 5.66
C ILE A 17 -40.80 47.41 4.60
N PRO A 18 -40.34 48.68 4.64
CA PRO A 18 -40.13 49.51 3.45
C PRO A 18 -38.68 49.60 2.94
N ARG A 19 -38.57 50.10 1.70
CA ARG A 19 -37.33 50.33 0.94
C ARG A 19 -36.79 51.76 1.16
N PRO A 20 -35.49 51.95 1.46
CA PRO A 20 -34.76 53.19 1.22
C PRO A 20 -33.78 53.05 0.02
N PRO A 21 -33.20 54.16 -0.46
CA PRO A 21 -33.13 54.45 -1.90
C PRO A 21 -31.91 53.89 -2.61
N ALA A 22 -32.04 53.78 -3.93
CA ALA A 22 -30.91 53.53 -4.82
C ALA A 22 -29.95 54.71 -4.77
N THR A 23 -28.70 54.45 -4.42
CA THR A 23 -27.57 55.34 -4.69
C THR A 23 -26.57 54.54 -5.49
N THR A 24 -26.39 54.96 -6.74
CA THR A 24 -25.42 54.43 -7.68
C THR A 24 -24.05 54.89 -7.24
N THR A 25 -23.25 53.99 -6.67
CA THR A 25 -21.81 54.17 -6.49
C THR A 25 -21.12 52.85 -6.79
N THR A 26 -20.33 52.86 -7.85
CA THR A 26 -19.33 51.87 -8.20
C THR A 26 -18.44 51.56 -6.99
N GLY A 27 -18.51 50.35 -6.47
CA GLY A 27 -17.75 49.93 -5.30
C GLY A 27 -17.61 48.43 -5.26
N VAL A 28 -16.53 47.92 -5.83
CA VAL A 28 -16.03 46.56 -5.61
C VAL A 28 -15.70 46.41 -4.12
N SER A 29 -16.14 45.34 -3.47
CA SER A 29 -15.45 44.85 -2.29
C SER A 29 -15.49 43.33 -2.16
N PRO A 30 -14.38 42.72 -1.68
CA PRO A 30 -14.00 41.36 -2.02
C PRO A 30 -14.01 40.44 -0.78
N ALA A 31 -14.48 39.21 -0.94
CA ALA A 31 -14.18 38.16 0.02
C ALA A 31 -13.73 36.91 -0.75
N HIS A 32 -12.49 36.50 -0.48
CA HIS A 32 -11.81 35.28 -0.97
C HIS A 32 -11.15 35.30 -2.34
N ALA A 33 -10.64 36.45 -2.78
CA ALA A 33 -9.51 36.48 -3.69
C ALA A 33 -8.22 36.41 -2.85
N ASN A 34 -7.70 35.21 -2.62
CA ASN A 34 -6.37 35.01 -2.03
C ASN A 34 -5.32 35.37 -3.10
N VAL A 35 -5.19 36.67 -3.38
CA VAL A 35 -4.15 37.23 -4.24
C VAL A 35 -2.91 37.35 -3.39
N ASN A 36 -1.85 36.64 -3.78
CA ASN A 36 -0.47 36.77 -3.33
C ASN A 36 -0.20 38.01 -2.47
N ARG A 37 -0.32 37.87 -1.15
CA ARG A 37 0.41 38.77 -0.25
C ARG A 37 1.88 38.42 -0.41
N LEU A 38 2.61 39.29 -1.10
CA LEU A 38 4.05 39.34 -0.99
C LEU A 38 4.39 39.40 0.51
N PRO A 39 5.38 38.62 0.99
CA PRO A 39 5.73 38.65 2.40
C PRO A 39 6.08 40.08 2.81
N ASP A 40 5.49 40.56 3.92
CA ASP A 40 5.69 41.89 4.51
C ASP A 40 7.14 42.18 4.95
N ASN A 41 8.08 41.28 4.62
CA ASN A 41 9.50 41.46 4.88
C ASN A 41 10.32 40.70 3.81
N PRO A 42 10.92 41.41 2.82
CA PRO A 42 11.78 40.78 1.82
C PRO A 42 13.07 40.17 2.40
N ASN A 43 13.37 40.44 3.67
CA ASN A 43 14.50 39.87 4.40
C ASN A 43 14.08 38.74 5.36
N PHE A 44 12.80 38.34 5.41
CA PHE A 44 12.39 37.20 6.22
C PHE A 44 12.79 35.90 5.52
N VAL A 45 13.96 35.39 5.88
CA VAL A 45 14.39 34.04 5.53
C VAL A 45 13.61 33.09 6.43
N HIS A 46 12.67 32.32 5.86
CA HIS A 46 12.07 31.20 6.57
C HIS A 46 13.20 30.30 7.07
N PRO A 47 13.34 30.06 8.38
CA PRO A 47 14.29 29.07 8.85
C PRO A 47 13.95 27.73 8.19
N LEU A 48 14.96 26.93 7.90
CA LEU A 48 14.73 25.56 7.42
C LEU A 48 13.80 24.88 8.44
N HIS A 49 12.56 24.66 8.05
CA HIS A 49 11.62 23.86 8.84
C HIS A 49 12.11 22.42 8.78
N VAL A 50 12.98 22.06 9.71
CA VAL A 50 13.41 20.67 9.89
C VAL A 50 12.24 19.93 10.51
N ILE A 51 11.49 19.20 9.70
CA ILE A 51 10.52 18.23 10.22
C ILE A 51 11.35 17.16 10.95
N PRO A 52 11.21 17.00 12.27
CA PRO A 52 11.97 15.99 12.99
C PRO A 52 11.65 14.61 12.40
N PRO A 53 12.64 13.70 12.32
CA PRO A 53 12.38 12.35 11.87
C PRO A 53 11.30 11.71 12.76
N PRO A 54 10.42 10.88 12.20
CA PRO A 54 9.45 10.14 13.00
C PRO A 54 10.16 9.34 14.10
N SER A 55 9.59 9.35 15.31
CA SER A 55 10.07 8.55 16.43
C SER A 55 9.09 7.42 16.68
N TYR A 56 9.61 6.21 16.89
CA TYR A 56 8.82 4.98 17.07
C TYR A 56 9.13 4.30 18.41
N PRO A 57 8.87 4.96 19.56
CA PRO A 57 9.24 4.41 20.86
C PRO A 57 8.48 3.10 21.18
N SER A 58 7.18 3.05 20.85
CA SER A 58 6.27 1.93 21.09
C SER A 58 6.24 0.86 20.00
N VAL A 59 6.88 1.11 18.85
CA VAL A 59 6.85 0.16 17.74
C VAL A 59 7.83 -0.96 18.01
N GLU A 60 7.30 -2.17 18.02
CA GLU A 60 8.08 -3.40 18.23
C GLU A 60 7.76 -4.46 17.17
N ASN A 61 6.68 -4.30 16.39
CA ASN A 61 6.20 -5.33 15.47
C ASN A 61 6.31 -4.88 14.01
N LEU A 62 6.59 -5.82 13.11
CA LEU A 62 6.64 -5.60 11.67
C LEU A 62 5.54 -6.39 10.98
N ILE A 63 4.70 -5.70 10.21
CA ILE A 63 3.72 -6.29 9.29
C ILE A 63 4.27 -6.10 7.88
N ILE A 64 4.31 -7.17 7.09
CA ILE A 64 4.82 -7.14 5.72
C ILE A 64 3.70 -7.57 4.78
N VAL A 65 3.32 -6.73 3.82
CA VAL A 65 2.50 -7.16 2.69
C VAL A 65 3.44 -7.44 1.51
N CYS A 66 3.51 -8.71 1.11
CA CYS A 66 4.31 -9.15 -0.03
C CYS A 66 3.58 -8.84 -1.33
N CYS A 67 4.11 -7.91 -2.12
CA CYS A 67 3.50 -7.56 -3.40
C CYS A 67 3.84 -8.56 -4.51
N HIS A 68 3.03 -8.56 -5.58
CA HIS A 68 3.24 -9.41 -6.76
C HIS A 68 2.57 -8.88 -8.05
N ALA A 69 1.95 -7.70 -7.98
CA ALA A 69 1.18 -7.08 -9.06
C ALA A 69 1.38 -5.56 -9.04
N ILE A 70 1.04 -4.88 -10.13
CA ILE A 70 1.14 -3.41 -10.19
C ILE A 70 -0.24 -2.84 -10.47
N PHE A 71 -0.80 -2.08 -9.54
CA PHE A 71 -1.91 -1.18 -9.85
C PHE A 71 -1.39 -0.01 -10.69
N LEU A 72 -1.89 0.10 -11.92
CA LEU A 72 -1.38 1.01 -12.95
C LEU A 72 -1.66 2.50 -12.67
N PRO A 73 -2.86 2.89 -12.21
CA PRO A 73 -3.19 4.29 -11.96
C PRO A 73 -2.23 4.97 -10.99
N ASP A 74 -1.86 6.21 -11.31
CA ASP A 74 -0.98 7.02 -10.49
C ASP A 74 -1.79 7.95 -9.59
N ALA A 75 -1.46 8.01 -8.29
CA ALA A 75 -2.18 8.84 -7.33
C ALA A 75 -2.09 10.34 -7.64
N ASP A 76 -1.06 10.75 -8.38
CA ASP A 76 -0.87 12.15 -8.80
C ASP A 76 -1.65 12.50 -10.08
N ALA A 77 -2.27 11.52 -10.74
CA ALA A 77 -3.00 11.75 -11.98
C ALA A 77 -4.39 12.38 -11.71
N PRO A 78 -4.83 13.40 -12.48
CA PRO A 78 -6.13 14.04 -12.28
C PRO A 78 -7.33 13.08 -12.42
N ASP A 79 -7.19 12.02 -13.20
CA ASP A 79 -8.20 10.99 -13.43
C ASP A 79 -8.11 9.84 -12.42
N PHE A 80 -7.17 9.86 -11.47
CA PHE A 80 -7.01 8.83 -10.44
C PHE A 80 -8.31 8.43 -9.73
N PRO A 81 -9.20 9.37 -9.31
CA PRO A 81 -10.46 9.02 -8.66
C PRO A 81 -11.43 8.22 -9.55
N LEU A 82 -11.21 8.16 -10.87
CA LEU A 82 -12.02 7.40 -11.81
C LEU A 82 -11.59 5.93 -11.91
N HIS A 83 -10.45 5.57 -11.34
CA HIS A 83 -9.85 4.25 -11.47
C HIS A 83 -10.04 3.41 -10.21
N SER A 84 -11.04 2.53 -10.23
CA SER A 84 -11.26 1.60 -9.12
C SER A 84 -10.20 0.49 -9.06
N PRO A 85 -9.68 0.14 -7.87
CA PRO A 85 -8.79 -1.01 -7.69
C PRO A 85 -9.50 -2.36 -7.86
N HIS A 86 -10.84 -2.38 -7.91
CA HIS A 86 -11.65 -3.57 -8.18
C HIS A 86 -11.74 -3.95 -9.67
N ARG A 87 -11.18 -3.12 -10.56
CA ARG A 87 -11.17 -3.38 -12.00
C ARG A 87 -9.86 -4.03 -12.41
N GLU A 88 -9.91 -5.28 -12.88
CA GLU A 88 -8.73 -6.02 -13.36
C GLU A 88 -7.92 -5.25 -14.40
N SER A 89 -8.58 -4.48 -15.29
CA SER A 89 -7.93 -3.66 -16.32
C SER A 89 -6.96 -2.61 -15.76
N ASN A 90 -7.11 -2.24 -14.50
CA ASN A 90 -6.24 -1.28 -13.82
C ASN A 90 -5.01 -1.97 -13.19
N TRP A 91 -4.85 -3.28 -13.36
CA TRP A 91 -3.76 -4.05 -12.80
C TRP A 91 -2.91 -4.72 -13.88
N LEU A 92 -1.60 -4.61 -13.71
CA LEU A 92 -0.62 -5.37 -14.45
C LEU A 92 -0.40 -6.73 -13.77
N LEU A 93 -1.13 -7.71 -14.27
CA LEU A 93 -1.14 -9.08 -13.79
C LEU A 93 -0.31 -10.00 -14.69
N ALA A 94 0.44 -10.92 -14.07
CA ALA A 94 1.04 -12.04 -14.78
C ALA A 94 -0.06 -12.94 -15.40
N PRO A 95 0.24 -13.70 -16.46
CA PRO A 95 -0.78 -14.49 -17.17
C PRO A 95 -1.60 -15.42 -16.25
N PHE A 96 -0.94 -16.07 -15.29
CA PHE A 96 -1.62 -16.96 -14.34
C PHE A 96 -2.47 -16.22 -13.32
N GLN A 97 -2.32 -14.90 -13.14
CA GLN A 97 -3.07 -14.10 -12.16
C GLN A 97 -4.36 -13.52 -12.74
N LYS A 98 -4.51 -13.52 -14.08
CA LYS A 98 -5.66 -12.94 -14.78
C LYS A 98 -6.91 -13.78 -14.60
N SER A 99 -8.08 -13.16 -14.75
CA SER A 99 -9.33 -13.89 -14.83
C SER A 99 -9.35 -14.81 -16.05
N ASN A 100 -10.05 -15.93 -15.91
CA ASN A 100 -10.29 -16.84 -17.01
C ASN A 100 -11.72 -17.40 -16.90
N ALA A 101 -12.59 -16.94 -17.80
CA ALA A 101 -14.00 -17.31 -17.81
C ALA A 101 -14.22 -18.81 -18.06
N SER A 102 -13.41 -19.47 -18.90
CA SER A 102 -13.57 -20.90 -19.18
C SER A 102 -13.20 -21.79 -17.99
N MET A 103 -12.35 -21.28 -17.08
CA MET A 103 -11.95 -21.96 -15.84
C MET A 103 -12.70 -21.43 -14.60
N ASN A 104 -13.69 -20.56 -14.77
CA ASN A 104 -14.37 -19.86 -13.68
C ASN A 104 -13.39 -19.21 -12.67
N LYS A 105 -12.28 -18.68 -13.18
CA LYS A 105 -11.21 -18.06 -12.39
C LYS A 105 -11.41 -16.55 -12.34
N LEU A 106 -11.46 -16.00 -11.13
CA LEU A 106 -11.42 -14.56 -10.89
C LEU A 106 -9.98 -14.05 -10.96
N GLY A 107 -9.80 -12.78 -11.35
CA GLY A 107 -8.51 -12.12 -11.32
C GLY A 107 -7.99 -11.96 -9.89
N GLU A 108 -6.68 -12.13 -9.70
CA GLU A 108 -6.06 -12.03 -8.38
C GLU A 108 -5.93 -10.58 -7.88
N HIS A 109 -6.34 -9.57 -8.66
CA HIS A 109 -6.33 -8.17 -8.20
C HIS A 109 -7.16 -7.96 -6.93
N GLU A 110 -8.27 -8.68 -6.79
CA GLU A 110 -9.07 -8.68 -5.55
C GLU A 110 -8.29 -9.26 -4.36
N THR A 111 -7.51 -10.31 -4.59
CA THR A 111 -6.63 -10.90 -3.56
C THR A 111 -5.55 -9.92 -3.14
N PHE A 112 -4.93 -9.21 -4.09
CA PHE A 112 -3.93 -8.19 -3.77
C PHE A 112 -4.51 -7.01 -3.00
N LEU A 113 -5.72 -6.58 -3.34
CA LEU A 113 -6.43 -5.58 -2.55
C LEU A 113 -6.77 -6.11 -1.14
N ALA A 114 -7.17 -7.36 -1.02
CA ALA A 114 -7.39 -8.01 0.28
C ALA A 114 -6.10 -8.09 1.11
N HIS A 115 -4.93 -8.33 0.50
CA HIS A 115 -3.63 -8.27 1.19
C HIS A 115 -3.38 -6.88 1.78
N VAL A 116 -3.61 -5.82 0.99
CA VAL A 116 -3.44 -4.42 1.43
C VAL A 116 -4.38 -4.11 2.60
N ARG A 117 -5.66 -4.42 2.46
CA ARG A 117 -6.67 -4.22 3.53
C ARG A 117 -6.27 -4.96 4.81
N THR A 118 -5.91 -6.24 4.69
CA THR A 118 -5.44 -7.06 5.82
C THR A 118 -4.24 -6.43 6.53
N GLY A 119 -3.32 -5.81 5.78
CA GLY A 119 -2.15 -5.12 6.33
C GLY A 119 -2.53 -3.85 7.11
N ILE A 120 -3.44 -3.04 6.56
CA ILE A 120 -3.93 -1.82 7.21
C ILE A 120 -4.76 -2.17 8.45
N ASP A 121 -5.61 -3.20 8.37
CA ASP A 121 -6.39 -3.68 9.51
C ASP A 121 -5.45 -4.18 10.61
N ALA A 122 -4.47 -5.02 10.28
CA ALA A 122 -3.49 -5.51 11.25
C ALA A 122 -2.68 -4.39 11.93
N LEU A 123 -2.49 -3.26 11.26
CA LEU A 123 -1.81 -2.07 11.81
C LEU A 123 -2.68 -1.31 12.81
N THR A 124 -4.01 -1.40 12.71
CA THR A 124 -4.98 -0.58 13.46
C THR A 124 -5.79 -1.36 14.51
N VAL A 125 -5.89 -2.68 14.37
CA VAL A 125 -6.62 -3.54 15.31
C VAL A 125 -6.07 -3.38 16.73
N GLY A 126 -6.97 -3.07 17.67
CA GLY A 126 -6.64 -2.89 19.08
C GLY A 126 -5.84 -1.61 19.38
N THR A 127 -5.80 -0.65 18.45
CA THR A 127 -5.17 0.66 18.70
C THR A 127 -6.20 1.70 19.12
N ASP A 128 -5.86 2.47 20.15
CA ASP A 128 -6.66 3.59 20.66
C ASP A 128 -5.75 4.65 21.31
N ALA A 129 -6.32 5.60 22.06
CA ALA A 129 -5.55 6.66 22.71
C ALA A 129 -4.65 6.14 23.85
N GLU A 130 -5.04 5.04 24.50
CA GLU A 130 -4.31 4.39 25.60
C GLU A 130 -3.33 3.32 25.07
N HIS A 131 -3.66 2.72 23.92
CA HIS A 131 -2.89 1.69 23.24
C HIS A 131 -2.41 2.20 21.86
N PRO A 132 -1.36 3.02 21.79
CA PRO A 132 -0.87 3.55 20.53
C PRO A 132 -0.32 2.44 19.62
N THR A 133 -0.25 2.72 18.32
CA THR A 133 0.27 1.78 17.32
C THR A 133 1.66 1.26 17.71
N SER A 134 1.77 -0.08 17.81
CA SER A 134 2.99 -0.81 18.16
C SER A 134 3.62 -1.53 16.96
N SER A 135 3.09 -1.29 15.76
CA SER A 135 3.49 -1.96 14.53
C SER A 135 3.86 -0.97 13.44
N LEU A 136 4.72 -1.38 12.50
CA LEU A 136 4.89 -0.74 11.20
C LEU A 136 4.40 -1.69 10.11
N LEU A 137 3.69 -1.15 9.12
CA LEU A 137 3.33 -1.86 7.91
C LEU A 137 4.34 -1.52 6.81
N VAL A 138 4.91 -2.53 6.19
CA VAL A 138 5.75 -2.40 4.99
C VAL A 138 5.03 -3.06 3.82
N LEU A 139 4.72 -2.27 2.79
CA LEU A 139 4.37 -2.81 1.47
C LEU A 139 5.69 -3.08 0.74
N SER A 140 5.95 -4.33 0.35
CA SER A 140 7.27 -4.72 -0.17
C SER A 140 7.19 -5.36 -1.54
N GLY A 141 7.90 -4.73 -2.48
CA GLY A 141 8.03 -5.16 -3.87
C GLY A 141 8.53 -4.02 -4.76
N GLY A 142 9.59 -4.28 -5.50
CA GLY A 142 10.19 -3.37 -6.45
C GLY A 142 9.51 -3.40 -7.82
N ALA A 143 10.14 -2.78 -8.82
CA ALA A 143 9.64 -2.78 -10.20
C ALA A 143 9.97 -4.12 -10.89
N THR A 144 9.20 -5.17 -10.62
CA THR A 144 9.50 -6.53 -11.13
C THR A 144 9.08 -6.75 -12.59
N LYS A 145 8.16 -5.93 -13.12
CA LYS A 145 7.63 -6.00 -14.50
C LYS A 145 8.19 -4.88 -15.38
N ARG A 146 9.53 -4.72 -15.38
CA ARG A 146 10.25 -3.56 -15.96
C ARG A 146 10.02 -3.35 -17.44
N SER A 147 9.71 -4.41 -18.19
CA SER A 147 9.37 -4.33 -19.62
C SER A 147 8.07 -3.57 -19.87
N GLU A 148 7.17 -3.54 -18.89
CA GLU A 148 5.83 -2.99 -18.98
C GLU A 148 5.66 -1.72 -18.13
N SER A 149 6.29 -1.67 -16.95
CA SER A 149 6.21 -0.52 -16.04
C SER A 149 7.44 -0.43 -15.12
N LEU A 150 7.89 0.79 -14.86
CA LEU A 150 8.90 1.09 -13.85
C LEU A 150 8.29 1.41 -12.47
N LYS A 151 6.96 1.39 -12.35
CA LYS A 151 6.27 1.55 -11.06
C LYS A 151 6.60 0.35 -10.17
N THR A 152 6.97 0.59 -8.93
CA THR A 152 7.24 -0.46 -7.95
C THR A 152 5.92 -1.07 -7.49
N GLU A 153 5.93 -2.36 -7.18
CA GLU A 153 4.74 -3.02 -6.68
C GLU A 153 4.29 -2.41 -5.34
N ALA A 154 5.22 -2.09 -4.44
CA ALA A 154 4.94 -1.44 -3.16
C ALA A 154 4.22 -0.10 -3.31
N ARG A 155 4.71 0.78 -4.18
CA ARG A 155 4.05 2.07 -4.47
C ARG A 155 2.66 1.86 -5.04
N SER A 156 2.54 0.92 -5.97
CA SER A 156 1.26 0.62 -6.62
C SER A 156 0.22 0.11 -5.62
N TYR A 157 0.62 -0.69 -4.62
CA TYR A 157 -0.29 -1.17 -3.58
C TYR A 157 -0.76 -0.02 -2.67
N TYR A 158 0.11 0.96 -2.38
CA TYR A 158 -0.31 2.18 -1.69
C TYR A 158 -1.30 2.99 -2.53
N HIS A 159 -1.08 3.11 -3.84
CA HIS A 159 -2.04 3.76 -4.73
C HIS A 159 -3.38 3.01 -4.78
N ALA A 160 -3.37 1.67 -4.84
CA ALA A 160 -4.59 0.88 -4.75
C ALA A 160 -5.34 1.13 -3.44
N ALA A 161 -4.62 1.26 -2.31
CA ALA A 161 -5.22 1.63 -1.03
C ALA A 161 -5.88 3.03 -1.09
N LEU A 162 -5.22 4.02 -1.68
CA LEU A 162 -5.79 5.37 -1.83
C LEU A 162 -7.05 5.37 -2.72
N ALA A 163 -7.02 4.63 -3.83
CA ALA A 163 -8.16 4.51 -4.73
C ALA A 163 -9.36 3.84 -4.03
N GLU A 164 -9.09 2.85 -3.17
CA GLU A 164 -10.09 2.19 -2.33
C GLU A 164 -10.74 3.14 -1.31
N GLU A 165 -9.92 3.96 -0.65
CA GLU A 165 -10.38 4.95 0.32
C GLU A 165 -11.26 6.01 -0.35
N LEU A 166 -10.87 6.49 -1.55
CA LEU A 166 -11.67 7.42 -2.34
C LEU A 166 -13.00 6.79 -2.78
N ALA A 167 -12.99 5.54 -3.24
CA ALA A 167 -14.20 4.81 -3.62
C ALA A 167 -15.15 4.62 -2.41
N SER A 168 -14.60 4.54 -1.20
CA SER A 168 -15.35 4.48 0.06
C SER A 168 -15.83 5.85 0.57
N GLY A 169 -15.60 6.94 -0.17
CA GLY A 169 -16.04 8.29 0.17
C GLY A 169 -15.06 9.09 1.04
N HIS A 170 -13.85 8.57 1.31
CA HIS A 170 -12.83 9.27 2.08
C HIS A 170 -12.06 10.29 1.22
N MET A 171 -12.68 11.44 0.95
CA MET A 171 -12.11 12.52 0.11
C MET A 171 -10.75 13.07 0.60
N GLY A 172 -10.36 12.83 1.86
CA GLY A 172 -9.05 13.17 2.42
C GLY A 172 -8.00 12.04 2.36
N GLY A 173 -8.27 10.97 1.59
CA GLY A 173 -7.41 9.79 1.44
C GLY A 173 -7.52 8.72 2.53
N GLY A 174 -8.42 8.92 3.51
CA GLY A 174 -8.77 7.90 4.51
C GLY A 174 -7.65 7.47 5.47
N PRO A 175 -7.87 6.38 6.23
CA PRO A 175 -6.86 5.71 7.03
C PRO A 175 -5.53 5.45 6.31
N ALA A 176 -5.55 4.94 5.07
CA ALA A 176 -4.32 4.65 4.33
C ALA A 176 -3.42 5.89 4.18
N HIS A 177 -3.96 7.01 3.70
CA HIS A 177 -3.23 8.27 3.54
C HIS A 177 -2.72 8.80 4.88
N ARG A 178 -3.55 8.76 5.93
CA ARG A 178 -3.18 9.24 7.27
C ARG A 178 -2.03 8.43 7.86
N LEU A 179 -2.07 7.11 7.78
CA LEU A 179 -1.04 6.22 8.32
C LEU A 179 0.27 6.34 7.54
N TYR A 180 0.21 6.49 6.21
CA TYR A 180 1.38 6.75 5.39
C TYR A 180 2.02 8.12 5.69
N ASN A 181 1.22 9.18 5.85
CA ASN A 181 1.72 10.51 6.22
C ASN A 181 2.36 10.53 7.62
N LYS A 182 1.82 9.75 8.56
CA LYS A 182 2.41 9.52 9.88
C LYS A 182 3.58 8.52 9.87
N ARG A 183 3.93 7.97 8.71
CA ARG A 183 5.04 7.01 8.50
C ARG A 183 4.85 5.66 9.22
N TYR A 184 3.60 5.27 9.48
CA TYR A 184 3.26 3.92 9.94
C TYR A 184 3.13 2.92 8.78
N ILE A 185 2.93 3.41 7.55
CA ILE A 185 3.05 2.64 6.31
C ILE A 185 4.34 3.08 5.63
N LEU A 186 5.24 2.13 5.39
CA LEU A 186 6.49 2.31 4.66
C LEU A 186 6.44 1.52 3.36
N LEU A 187 7.22 1.96 2.36
CA LEU A 187 7.34 1.29 1.07
C LEU A 187 8.75 0.74 0.93
N GLU A 188 8.85 -0.57 0.75
CA GLU A 188 10.09 -1.23 0.37
C GLU A 188 10.01 -1.49 -1.15
N GLU A 189 10.80 -0.73 -1.91
CA GLU A 189 10.67 -0.60 -3.36
C GLU A 189 11.77 -1.32 -4.14
N GLN A 190 12.54 -2.19 -3.49
CA GLN A 190 13.72 -2.84 -4.07
C GLN A 190 13.61 -4.37 -4.11
N ALA A 191 12.72 -4.99 -3.33
CA ALA A 191 12.57 -6.44 -3.35
C ALA A 191 12.11 -6.96 -4.71
N THR A 192 12.81 -7.97 -5.22
CA THR A 192 12.51 -8.59 -6.51
C THR A 192 11.91 -9.98 -6.36
N ASP A 193 11.80 -10.50 -5.14
CA ASP A 193 11.22 -11.80 -4.82
C ASP A 193 10.76 -11.87 -3.35
N SER A 194 10.17 -13.01 -2.97
CA SER A 194 9.64 -13.22 -1.62
C SER A 194 10.70 -13.26 -0.51
N PHE A 195 11.93 -13.66 -0.81
CA PHE A 195 13.00 -13.65 0.20
C PHE A 195 13.41 -12.20 0.50
N GLN A 196 13.59 -11.41 -0.56
CA GLN A 196 13.88 -9.98 -0.43
C GLN A 196 12.71 -9.22 0.20
N ASN A 197 11.44 -9.63 -0.05
CA ASN A 197 10.30 -9.04 0.63
C ASN A 197 10.42 -9.16 2.17
N LEU A 198 10.87 -10.31 2.66
CA LEU A 198 11.13 -10.52 4.09
C LEU A 198 12.34 -9.71 4.55
N LEU A 199 13.50 -9.95 3.93
CA LEU A 199 14.77 -9.38 4.37
C LEU A 199 14.75 -7.86 4.31
N PHE A 200 14.39 -7.26 3.18
CA PHE A 200 14.46 -5.80 3.02
C PHE A 200 13.42 -5.08 3.88
N SER A 201 12.28 -5.70 4.17
CA SER A 201 11.32 -5.15 5.13
C SER A 201 11.88 -5.11 6.55
N ILE A 202 12.62 -6.14 6.97
CA ILE A 202 13.33 -6.16 8.25
C ILE A 202 14.39 -5.05 8.31
N LEU A 203 15.17 -4.90 7.22
CA LEU A 203 16.20 -3.86 7.13
C LEU A 203 15.58 -2.45 7.17
N LEU A 204 14.47 -2.24 6.46
CA LEU A 204 13.74 -0.97 6.45
C LEU A 204 13.16 -0.66 7.83
N PHE A 205 12.59 -1.66 8.51
CA PHE A 205 12.13 -1.52 9.90
C PHE A 205 13.27 -1.10 10.83
N ARG A 206 14.43 -1.77 10.74
CA ARG A 206 15.60 -1.44 11.56
C ARG A 206 16.12 -0.04 11.27
N LYS A 207 16.18 0.36 10.01
CA LYS A 207 16.57 1.71 9.61
C LYS A 207 15.60 2.77 10.16
N ALA A 208 14.31 2.48 10.21
CA ALA A 208 13.30 3.40 10.72
C ALA A 208 13.28 3.50 12.25
N THR A 209 13.51 2.39 12.97
CA THR A 209 13.28 2.31 14.43
C THR A 209 14.56 2.17 15.26
N GLY A 210 15.70 1.91 14.62
CA GLY A 210 16.97 1.56 15.28
C GLY A 210 17.01 0.16 15.90
N ARG A 211 15.95 -0.65 15.76
CA ARG A 211 15.81 -1.96 16.42
C ARG A 211 15.30 -3.01 15.43
N TYR A 212 15.59 -4.28 15.67
CA TYR A 212 14.93 -5.38 14.92
C TYR A 212 13.53 -5.64 15.50
N PRO A 213 12.54 -6.03 14.69
CA PRO A 213 11.18 -6.27 15.17
C PRO A 213 11.12 -7.47 16.11
N LYS A 214 10.35 -7.37 17.20
CA LYS A 214 10.04 -8.47 18.12
C LYS A 214 9.18 -9.55 17.46
N GLN A 215 8.20 -9.16 16.65
CA GLN A 215 7.33 -10.08 15.91
C GLN A 215 7.18 -9.64 14.46
N ILE A 216 7.17 -10.62 13.54
CA ILE A 216 6.90 -10.41 12.12
C ILE A 216 5.59 -11.09 11.74
N ARG A 217 4.71 -10.35 11.09
CA ARG A 217 3.51 -10.88 10.42
C ARG A 217 3.65 -10.68 8.92
N VAL A 218 3.75 -11.77 8.17
CA VAL A 218 3.81 -11.73 6.70
C VAL A 218 2.42 -11.98 6.13
N ILE A 219 1.92 -11.05 5.34
CA ILE A 219 0.67 -11.14 4.58
C ILE A 219 1.04 -11.46 3.13
N THR A 220 0.59 -12.61 2.67
CA THR A 220 0.86 -13.19 1.35
C THR A 220 -0.19 -14.26 1.06
N HIS A 221 -0.12 -14.91 -0.10
CA HIS A 221 -0.85 -16.16 -0.36
C HIS A 221 -0.56 -17.23 0.70
N ALA A 222 -1.58 -17.94 1.18
CA ALA A 222 -1.46 -18.98 2.19
C ALA A 222 -0.62 -20.17 1.69
N PHE A 223 -0.74 -20.52 0.41
CA PHE A 223 0.10 -21.57 -0.20
C PHE A 223 1.60 -21.26 -0.17
N LYS A 224 2.03 -20.00 0.04
CA LYS A 224 3.44 -19.61 0.22
C LYS A 224 3.94 -19.72 1.66
N ALA A 225 3.08 -20.05 2.63
CA ALA A 225 3.42 -20.00 4.04
C ALA A 225 4.65 -20.86 4.41
N LYS A 226 4.70 -22.11 3.93
CA LYS A 226 5.84 -23.01 4.15
C LYS A 226 7.15 -22.41 3.68
N ARG A 227 7.15 -21.77 2.51
CA ARG A 227 8.34 -21.13 1.96
C ARG A 227 8.90 -20.03 2.87
N PHE A 228 8.03 -19.24 3.50
CA PHE A 228 8.49 -18.21 4.45
C PHE A 228 8.99 -18.81 5.77
N LEU A 229 8.24 -19.75 6.35
CA LEU A 229 8.49 -20.27 7.70
C LEU A 229 9.62 -21.31 7.73
N GLU A 230 9.71 -22.16 6.71
CA GLU A 230 10.65 -23.29 6.68
C GLU A 230 11.94 -22.97 5.90
N LEU A 231 11.91 -21.98 4.99
CA LEU A 231 13.06 -21.64 4.15
C LEU A 231 13.58 -20.22 4.39
N HIS A 232 12.77 -19.18 4.12
CA HIS A 232 13.26 -17.79 4.15
C HIS A 232 13.70 -17.33 5.54
N ALA A 233 12.86 -17.51 6.56
CA ALA A 233 13.21 -17.13 7.93
C ALA A 233 14.44 -17.91 8.45
N PRO A 234 14.50 -19.25 8.32
CA PRO A 234 15.70 -20.01 8.68
C PRO A 234 16.97 -19.59 7.92
N ALA A 235 16.87 -19.23 6.64
CA ALA A 235 18.01 -18.80 5.84
C ALA A 235 18.70 -17.53 6.39
N ILE A 236 17.92 -16.64 7.04
CA ILE A 236 18.43 -15.45 7.74
C ILE A 236 18.51 -15.64 9.26
N ARG A 237 18.38 -16.88 9.75
CA ARG A 237 18.37 -17.25 11.18
C ARG A 237 17.33 -16.49 12.02
N TRP A 238 16.19 -16.13 11.42
CA TRP A 238 15.11 -15.48 12.17
C TRP A 238 14.42 -16.48 13.10
N PRO A 239 14.16 -16.14 14.38
CA PRO A 239 13.54 -17.07 15.32
C PRO A 239 12.12 -17.48 14.88
N GLN A 240 11.84 -18.79 14.91
CA GLN A 240 10.58 -19.36 14.40
C GLN A 240 9.35 -18.89 15.19
N ASP A 241 9.51 -18.59 16.48
CA ASP A 241 8.48 -18.06 17.38
C ASP A 241 8.25 -16.55 17.22
N ARG A 242 9.01 -15.89 16.33
CA ARG A 242 8.97 -14.45 16.06
C ARG A 242 8.53 -14.11 14.63
N ILE A 243 7.95 -15.08 13.93
CA ILE A 243 7.39 -14.89 12.60
C ILE A 243 6.12 -15.73 12.42
N GLN A 244 5.10 -15.13 11.81
CA GLN A 244 3.88 -15.81 11.40
C GLN A 244 3.45 -15.36 10.01
N VAL A 245 2.74 -16.24 9.29
CA VAL A 245 2.14 -15.93 7.99
C VAL A 245 0.62 -15.83 8.16
N GLN A 246 0.06 -14.70 7.75
CA GLN A 246 -1.38 -14.53 7.57
C GLN A 246 -1.69 -14.69 6.08
N GLY A 247 -2.09 -15.91 5.71
CA GLY A 247 -2.36 -16.30 4.34
C GLY A 247 -3.72 -15.80 3.83
N VAL A 248 -3.73 -15.20 2.64
CA VAL A 248 -4.96 -14.78 1.94
C VAL A 248 -4.85 -15.23 0.48
N ASP A 249 -5.66 -16.23 0.10
CA ASP A 249 -5.66 -16.83 -1.23
C ASP A 249 -6.81 -16.33 -2.10
N PRO A 250 -6.68 -16.37 -3.43
CA PRO A 250 -7.81 -16.16 -4.31
C PRO A 250 -8.84 -17.29 -4.16
N VAL A 251 -10.10 -16.97 -4.45
CA VAL A 251 -11.14 -17.98 -4.58
C VAL A 251 -10.82 -18.86 -5.78
N MET A 252 -10.64 -20.16 -5.54
CA MET A 252 -10.22 -21.13 -6.55
C MET A 252 -11.09 -22.38 -6.49
N THR A 253 -11.22 -23.06 -7.64
CA THR A 253 -11.73 -24.43 -7.70
C THR A 253 -10.71 -25.39 -7.07
N MET A 254 -11.14 -26.61 -6.72
CA MET A 254 -10.23 -27.61 -6.14
C MET A 254 -9.07 -27.98 -7.09
N ASP A 255 -9.35 -28.10 -8.39
CA ASP A 255 -8.32 -28.39 -9.39
C ASP A 255 -7.31 -27.25 -9.53
N ALA A 256 -7.78 -26.00 -9.53
CA ALA A 256 -6.92 -24.82 -9.57
C ALA A 256 -6.05 -24.71 -8.30
N LEU A 257 -6.61 -25.03 -7.13
CA LEU A 257 -5.86 -25.08 -5.88
C LEU A 257 -4.77 -26.16 -5.93
N SER A 258 -5.10 -27.37 -6.39
CA SER A 258 -4.14 -28.48 -6.52
C SER A 258 -2.99 -28.13 -7.47
N SER A 259 -3.31 -27.53 -8.63
CA SER A 259 -2.30 -27.04 -9.57
C SER A 259 -1.42 -25.94 -8.98
N THR A 260 -2.03 -25.00 -8.23
CA THR A 260 -1.29 -23.92 -7.56
C THR A 260 -0.34 -24.44 -6.50
N LEU A 261 -0.78 -25.41 -5.68
CA LEU A 261 0.06 -26.04 -4.66
C LEU A 261 1.22 -26.81 -5.27
N SER A 262 0.96 -27.56 -6.35
CA SER A 262 2.01 -28.31 -7.06
C SER A 262 3.04 -27.36 -7.69
N GLY A 263 2.58 -26.30 -8.34
CA GLY A 263 3.46 -25.28 -8.91
C GLY A 263 4.28 -24.53 -7.87
N GLU A 264 3.69 -24.22 -6.71
CA GLU A 264 4.43 -23.63 -5.59
C GLU A 264 5.46 -24.59 -5.00
N GLU A 265 5.15 -25.88 -4.87
CA GLU A 265 6.11 -26.89 -4.37
C GLU A 265 7.30 -27.05 -5.32
N GLU A 266 7.04 -27.21 -6.61
CA GLU A 266 8.06 -27.49 -7.62
C GLU A 266 8.92 -26.27 -7.97
N SER A 267 8.27 -25.12 -8.21
CA SER A 267 8.96 -23.92 -8.74
C SER A 267 9.24 -22.87 -7.68
N GLY A 268 8.54 -22.94 -6.54
CA GLY A 268 8.75 -22.08 -5.38
C GLY A 268 9.63 -22.79 -4.35
N TYR A 269 9.04 -23.67 -3.56
CA TYR A 269 9.66 -24.31 -2.41
C TYR A 269 10.97 -25.05 -2.77
N ALA A 270 10.94 -25.95 -3.76
CA ALA A 270 12.13 -26.72 -4.12
C ALA A 270 13.30 -25.84 -4.61
N ALA A 271 13.01 -24.78 -5.37
CA ALA A 271 14.04 -23.84 -5.84
C ALA A 271 14.72 -23.11 -4.67
N TRP A 272 13.96 -22.64 -3.69
CA TRP A 272 14.49 -21.98 -2.50
C TRP A 272 15.15 -22.94 -1.51
N LYS A 273 14.72 -24.20 -1.48
CA LYS A 273 15.40 -25.23 -0.70
C LYS A 273 16.81 -25.50 -1.22
N ALA A 274 16.98 -25.49 -2.55
CA ALA A 274 18.28 -25.68 -3.18
C ALA A 274 19.18 -24.43 -3.13
N ASP A 275 18.59 -23.23 -3.15
CA ASP A 275 19.30 -21.95 -3.10
C ASP A 275 18.64 -20.99 -2.08
N PRO A 276 18.89 -21.17 -0.76
CA PRO A 276 18.20 -20.43 0.30
C PRO A 276 18.39 -18.92 0.26
N MET A 277 19.49 -18.45 -0.32
CA MET A 277 19.80 -17.02 -0.44
C MET A 277 19.42 -16.43 -1.81
N GLY A 278 19.01 -17.27 -2.77
CA GLY A 278 18.65 -16.84 -4.13
C GLY A 278 19.83 -16.30 -4.94
N THR A 279 21.03 -16.84 -4.71
CA THR A 279 22.29 -16.35 -5.31
C THR A 279 22.78 -17.20 -6.49
N GLY A 280 22.20 -18.39 -6.69
CA GLY A 280 22.50 -19.26 -7.82
C GLY A 280 21.86 -18.78 -9.13
N ASP A 281 22.22 -19.43 -10.25
CA ASP A 281 21.87 -18.97 -11.59
C ASP A 281 20.36 -18.82 -11.84
N LEU A 282 19.54 -19.74 -11.31
CA LEU A 282 18.09 -19.73 -11.54
C LEU A 282 17.41 -18.54 -10.84
N LEU A 283 17.60 -18.41 -9.52
CA LEU A 283 16.97 -17.35 -8.74
C LEU A 283 17.68 -16.01 -8.97
N GLY A 284 19.01 -16.01 -9.04
CA GLY A 284 19.82 -14.86 -9.39
C GLY A 284 19.50 -14.31 -10.78
N GLY A 285 19.33 -15.18 -11.78
CA GLY A 285 18.89 -14.78 -13.13
C GLY A 285 17.50 -14.14 -13.13
N LYS A 286 16.55 -14.70 -12.38
CA LYS A 286 15.21 -14.10 -12.18
C LYS A 286 15.32 -12.71 -11.54
N ARG A 287 16.18 -12.54 -10.53
CA ARG A 287 16.45 -11.23 -9.89
C ARG A 287 17.02 -10.24 -10.89
N GLN A 288 18.00 -10.63 -11.69
CA GLN A 288 18.63 -9.76 -12.72
C GLN A 288 17.61 -9.27 -13.76
N LEU A 289 16.71 -10.14 -14.23
CA LEU A 289 15.62 -9.77 -15.13
C LEU A 289 14.66 -8.74 -14.51
N ARG A 290 14.52 -8.77 -13.18
CA ARG A 290 13.76 -7.79 -12.38
C ARG A 290 14.61 -6.57 -11.98
N GLY A 291 15.81 -6.46 -12.54
CA GLY A 291 16.73 -5.34 -12.38
C GLY A 291 17.51 -5.31 -11.07
N TRP A 292 17.63 -6.45 -10.39
CA TRP A 292 18.58 -6.61 -9.29
C TRP A 292 20.02 -6.52 -9.79
N ASP A 293 20.82 -5.71 -9.10
CA ASP A 293 22.24 -5.53 -9.37
C ASP A 293 23.05 -5.92 -8.12
N ALA A 294 23.65 -7.10 -8.15
CA ALA A 294 24.42 -7.64 -7.04
C ALA A 294 25.61 -6.73 -6.66
N SER A 295 26.16 -5.95 -7.59
CA SER A 295 27.24 -5.00 -7.29
C SER A 295 26.80 -3.86 -6.37
N LYS A 296 25.49 -3.57 -6.34
CA LYS A 296 24.89 -2.53 -5.49
C LYS A 296 24.32 -3.10 -4.19
N ALA A 297 24.35 -4.41 -3.99
CA ALA A 297 23.78 -5.08 -2.83
C ALA A 297 24.33 -4.53 -1.50
N ALA A 298 25.62 -4.20 -1.44
CA ALA A 298 26.28 -3.65 -0.25
C ALA A 298 25.59 -2.40 0.33
N LYS A 299 24.93 -1.60 -0.51
CA LYS A 299 24.18 -0.40 -0.07
C LYS A 299 22.99 -0.74 0.82
N HIS A 300 22.38 -1.91 0.64
CA HIS A 300 21.24 -2.36 1.44
C HIS A 300 21.67 -2.82 2.83
N PHE A 301 22.92 -3.25 2.98
CA PHE A 301 23.48 -3.76 4.23
C PHE A 301 24.36 -2.73 4.97
N THR A 302 24.47 -1.51 4.42
CA THR A 302 25.26 -0.45 5.04
C THR A 302 24.65 -0.03 6.38
N GLY A 303 25.46 -0.05 7.45
CA GLY A 303 25.02 0.32 8.80
C GLY A 303 24.34 -0.82 9.58
N LEU A 304 24.38 -2.05 9.07
CA LEU A 304 24.06 -3.23 9.85
C LEU A 304 25.25 -3.65 10.70
N GLU A 305 24.97 -4.28 11.84
CA GLU A 305 26.03 -4.86 12.66
C GLU A 305 26.68 -6.05 11.92
N ASP A 306 27.96 -6.29 12.19
CA ASP A 306 28.61 -7.52 11.76
C ASP A 306 27.89 -8.72 12.35
N SER A 307 27.84 -9.83 11.59
CA SER A 307 27.33 -11.09 12.12
C SER A 307 28.15 -11.48 13.35
N LYS A 308 27.47 -11.70 14.47
CA LYS A 308 28.12 -12.34 15.61
C LYS A 308 28.49 -13.76 15.21
N GLU A 309 29.78 -14.04 15.15
CA GLU A 309 30.26 -15.42 15.16
C GLU A 309 29.91 -16.00 16.53
N GLU A 310 29.06 -17.02 16.54
CA GLU A 310 28.89 -17.95 17.66
C GLU A 310 29.48 -19.29 17.28
#